data_AF-A0A846PC84-F1
#
_entry.id   AF-A0A846PC84-F1
#
_cell.length_a   1.000
_cell.length_b   1.000
_cell.length_c   1.000
_cell.angle_alpha   90.00
_cell.angle_beta   90.00
_cell.angle_gamma   90.00
#
_symmetry.space_group_name_H-M   'P 1'
#
loop_
_entity.id
_entity.type
_entity.pdbx_description
1 polymer ?
#
loop_
_entity_poly.entity_id
_entity_poly.type
_entity_poly.pdbx_seq_one_letter_code
_entity_poly.pdbx_strand_id
1 'polypeptide(L)'
;RDLTKRLITNIKMFGLDVTSSLRDITFRSPSETFSKLFIGITNTVKTSGDLKSLLTFETKRLLHAKREQLKKTLRTLVAIGEIYISAMVIGPILFIVILTILSIMGNVTFGLTPVEQLNLLVFFGLPMLSTIFIIILNSVLPEEE
;
A
#
# COMPACT_ATOMS: atom_id res chain seq x y z
N ARG A 1 -0.74 -18.01 -17.54
CA ARG A 1 -0.23 -19.00 -18.53
C ARG A 1 -1.05 -20.30 -18.54
N ASP A 2 -1.43 -20.86 -17.39
CA ASP A 2 -2.20 -22.11 -17.34
C ASP A 2 -3.65 -21.98 -17.88
N LEU A 3 -4.35 -20.89 -17.53
CA LEU A 3 -5.73 -20.63 -17.96
C LEU A 3 -5.87 -20.55 -19.50
N THR A 4 -4.91 -19.94 -20.19
CA THR A 4 -4.91 -19.79 -21.66
C THR A 4 -4.68 -21.13 -22.37
N LYS A 5 -3.79 -21.99 -21.86
CA LYS A 5 -3.59 -23.35 -22.38
C LYS A 5 -4.86 -24.18 -22.22
N ARG A 6 -5.54 -24.06 -21.08
CA ARG A 6 -6.82 -24.74 -20.83
C ARG A 6 -7.93 -24.24 -21.74
N LEU A 7 -8.03 -22.92 -22.01
CA LEU A 7 -8.95 -22.38 -23.02
C LEU A 7 -8.79 -23.06 -24.37
N ILE A 8 -7.55 -23.11 -24.87
CA ILE A 8 -7.27 -23.72 -26.17
C ILE A 8 -7.57 -25.22 -26.15
N THR A 9 -7.29 -25.90 -25.03
CA THR A 9 -7.57 -27.33 -24.87
C THR A 9 -9.08 -27.61 -24.85
N ASN A 10 -9.86 -26.83 -24.11
CA ASN A 10 -11.33 -26.95 -24.06
C ASN A 10 -11.97 -26.78 -25.44
N ILE A 11 -11.47 -25.82 -26.23
CA ILE A 11 -11.99 -25.57 -27.58
C ILE A 11 -11.54 -26.65 -28.57
N LYS A 12 -10.23 -26.98 -28.62
CA LYS A 12 -9.68 -27.91 -29.64
C LYS A 12 -9.85 -29.39 -29.31
N MET A 13 -9.76 -29.78 -28.05
CA MET A 13 -9.78 -31.20 -27.63
C MET A 13 -11.17 -31.65 -27.17
N PHE A 14 -11.95 -30.74 -26.55
CA PHE A 14 -13.26 -31.07 -26.00
C PHE A 14 -14.43 -30.52 -26.82
N GLY A 15 -14.17 -29.78 -27.91
CA GLY A 15 -15.20 -29.24 -28.81
C GLY A 15 -16.16 -28.26 -28.14
N LEU A 16 -15.78 -27.69 -26.99
CA LEU A 16 -16.61 -26.73 -26.26
C LEU A 16 -16.67 -25.41 -27.03
N ASP A 17 -17.88 -24.85 -27.14
CA ASP A 17 -18.07 -23.51 -27.67
C ASP A 17 -17.22 -22.50 -26.87
N VAL A 18 -16.72 -21.47 -27.55
CA VAL A 18 -15.85 -20.42 -26.99
C VAL A 18 -16.51 -19.80 -25.76
N THR A 19 -17.84 -19.60 -25.81
CA THR A 19 -18.60 -19.05 -24.70
C THR A 19 -18.69 -19.98 -23.48
N SER A 20 -18.83 -21.29 -23.71
CA SER A 20 -18.86 -22.31 -22.64
C SER A 20 -17.47 -22.51 -22.02
N SER A 21 -16.43 -22.51 -22.86
CA SER A 21 -15.04 -22.62 -22.45
C SER A 21 -14.60 -21.44 -21.58
N LEU A 22 -14.94 -20.21 -21.96
CA LEU A 22 -14.70 -19.01 -21.17
C LEU A 22 -15.38 -19.05 -19.80
N ARG A 23 -16.60 -19.62 -19.73
CA ARG A 23 -17.37 -19.73 -18.48
C ARG A 23 -16.82 -20.77 -17.50
N ASP A 24 -16.28 -21.88 -17.99
CA ASP A 24 -15.59 -22.87 -17.14
C ASP A 24 -14.28 -22.30 -16.53
N ILE A 25 -13.53 -21.53 -17.33
CA ILE A 25 -12.25 -20.92 -16.88
C ILE A 25 -12.49 -19.77 -15.90
N THR A 26 -13.57 -19.02 -16.12
CA THR A 26 -14.09 -18.00 -15.21
C THR A 26 -14.34 -18.55 -13.80
N PHE A 27 -14.96 -19.72 -13.68
CA PHE A 27 -15.22 -20.38 -12.39
C PHE A 27 -13.96 -20.84 -11.66
N ARG A 28 -12.85 -20.95 -12.39
CA ARG A 28 -11.55 -21.42 -11.90
C ARG A 28 -10.50 -20.29 -11.80
N SER A 29 -10.89 -19.05 -12.12
CA SER A 29 -10.00 -17.89 -12.04
C SER A 29 -9.78 -17.49 -10.57
N PRO A 30 -8.52 -17.32 -10.11
CA PRO A 30 -8.23 -16.91 -8.73
C PRO A 30 -8.66 -15.47 -8.43
N SER A 31 -8.86 -14.63 -9.45
CA SER A 31 -9.38 -13.28 -9.30
C SER A 31 -10.87 -13.22 -9.61
N GLU A 32 -11.67 -12.87 -8.60
CA GLU A 32 -13.13 -12.69 -8.71
C GLU A 32 -13.47 -11.54 -9.69
N THR A 33 -12.67 -10.49 -9.69
CA THR A 33 -12.80 -9.34 -10.61
C THR A 33 -12.63 -9.77 -12.07
N PHE A 34 -11.64 -10.62 -12.34
CA PHE A 34 -11.37 -11.12 -13.69
C PHE A 34 -12.44 -12.13 -14.16
N SER A 35 -12.93 -12.96 -13.23
CA SER A 35 -14.07 -13.84 -13.45
C SER A 35 -15.33 -13.05 -13.86
N LYS A 36 -15.69 -12.01 -13.11
CA LYS A 36 -16.83 -11.13 -13.41
C LYS A 36 -16.71 -10.46 -14.78
N LEU A 37 -15.51 -10.03 -15.18
CA LEU A 37 -15.25 -9.46 -16.50
C LEU A 37 -15.59 -10.45 -17.62
N PHE A 38 -15.11 -11.69 -17.54
CA PHE A 38 -15.37 -12.71 -18.57
C PHE A 38 -16.82 -13.15 -18.65
N ILE A 39 -17.54 -13.19 -17.53
CA ILE A 39 -18.99 -13.42 -17.51
C ILE A 39 -19.69 -12.28 -18.27
N GLY A 40 -19.32 -11.04 -17.98
CA GLY A 40 -19.83 -9.86 -18.69
C GLY A 40 -19.60 -9.95 -20.19
N ILE A 41 -18.37 -10.25 -20.61
CA ILE A 41 -18.00 -10.43 -22.03
C ILE A 41 -18.87 -11.51 -22.69
N THR A 42 -18.99 -12.68 -22.05
CA THR A 42 -19.75 -13.82 -22.59
C THR A 42 -21.24 -13.49 -22.74
N ASN A 43 -21.81 -12.78 -21.77
CA ASN A 43 -23.22 -12.38 -21.81
C ASN A 43 -23.48 -11.32 -22.88
N THR A 44 -22.61 -10.31 -23.01
CA THR A 44 -22.73 -9.26 -24.03
C THR A 44 -22.57 -9.81 -25.45
N VAL A 45 -21.68 -10.79 -25.66
CA VAL A 45 -21.56 -11.49 -26.94
C VAL A 45 -22.82 -12.28 -27.29
N LYS A 46 -23.47 -12.92 -26.29
CA LYS A 46 -24.72 -13.67 -26.50
C LYS A 46 -25.93 -12.78 -26.78
N THR A 47 -25.94 -11.54 -26.30
CA THR A 47 -27.04 -10.59 -26.52
C THR A 47 -26.79 -9.60 -27.66
N SER A 48 -25.75 -9.80 -28.48
CA SER A 48 -25.31 -8.88 -29.55
C SER A 48 -25.06 -7.44 -29.07
N GLY A 49 -24.77 -7.27 -27.77
CA GLY A 49 -24.56 -5.96 -27.17
C GLY A 49 -23.19 -5.36 -27.50
N ASP A 50 -23.04 -4.06 -27.22
CA ASP A 50 -21.77 -3.36 -27.47
C ASP A 50 -20.69 -3.76 -26.45
N LEU A 51 -19.83 -4.69 -26.86
CA LEU A 51 -18.68 -5.16 -26.09
C LEU A 51 -17.68 -4.04 -25.79
N LYS A 52 -17.55 -3.04 -26.69
CA LYS A 52 -16.64 -1.91 -26.49
C LYS A 52 -17.11 -1.05 -25.32
N SER A 53 -18.43 -0.80 -25.23
CA SER A 53 -19.03 -0.07 -24.11
C SER A 53 -18.79 -0.78 -22.77
N LEU A 54 -19.00 -2.10 -22.71
CA LEU A 54 -18.74 -2.90 -21.51
C LEU A 54 -17.28 -2.79 -21.06
N LEU A 55 -16.33 -3.07 -21.96
CA LEU A 55 -14.90 -3.03 -21.64
C LEU A 55 -14.46 -1.63 -21.20
N THR A 56 -14.99 -0.59 -21.83
CA THR A 56 -14.70 0.80 -21.45
C THR A 56 -15.21 1.11 -20.05
N PHE A 57 -16.43 0.66 -19.72
CA PHE A 57 -17.03 0.83 -18.40
C PHE A 57 -16.23 0.10 -17.31
N GLU A 58 -15.94 -1.18 -17.51
CA GLU A 58 -15.17 -2.00 -16.56
C GLU A 58 -13.75 -1.45 -16.36
N THR A 59 -13.08 -1.04 -17.44
CA THR A 59 -11.76 -0.40 -17.36
C THR A 59 -11.81 0.89 -16.54
N LYS A 60 -12.80 1.76 -16.79
CA LYS A 60 -12.99 2.98 -15.99
C LYS A 60 -13.24 2.64 -14.52
N ARG A 61 -14.08 1.65 -14.22
CA ARG A 61 -14.36 1.22 -12.84
C ARG A 61 -13.10 0.77 -12.12
N LEU A 62 -12.30 -0.08 -12.76
CA LEU A 62 -11.04 -0.60 -12.20
C LEU A 62 -10.01 0.52 -12.00
N LEU A 63 -9.89 1.43 -12.97
CA LEU A 63 -8.99 2.58 -12.86
C LEU A 63 -9.41 3.51 -11.73
N HIS A 64 -10.72 3.77 -11.57
CA HIS A 64 -11.24 4.55 -10.45
C HIS A 64 -10.95 3.88 -9.09
N ALA A 65 -11.19 2.58 -8.96
CA ALA A 65 -10.88 1.84 -7.74
C ALA A 65 -9.39 1.89 -7.40
N LYS A 66 -8.51 1.69 -8.40
CA LYS A 66 -7.06 1.79 -8.21
C LYS A 66 -6.60 3.20 -7.82
N ARG A 67 -7.18 4.24 -8.44
CA ARG A 67 -6.91 5.63 -8.05
C ARG A 67 -7.30 5.91 -6.60
N GLU A 68 -8.44 5.38 -6.14
CA GLU A 68 -8.86 5.56 -4.75
C GLU A 68 -7.95 4.81 -3.77
N GLN A 69 -7.52 3.59 -4.13
CA GLN A 69 -6.53 2.83 -3.35
C GLN A 69 -5.23 3.62 -3.22
N LEU A 70 -4.68 4.14 -4.33
CA LEU A 70 -3.48 4.98 -4.33
C LEU A 70 -3.64 6.24 -3.47
N LYS A 71 -4.78 6.93 -3.58
CA LYS A 71 -5.07 8.10 -2.72
C LYS A 71 -5.10 7.74 -1.24
N LYS A 72 -5.63 6.56 -0.89
CA LYS A 72 -5.64 6.08 0.50
C LYS A 72 -4.22 5.82 0.98
N THR A 73 -3.39 5.13 0.19
CA THR A 73 -1.98 4.90 0.50
C THR A 73 -1.21 6.22 0.68
N LEU A 74 -1.40 7.19 -0.22
CA LEU A 74 -0.77 8.52 -0.11
C LEU A 74 -1.18 9.25 1.16
N ARG A 75 -2.48 9.23 1.52
CA ARG A 75 -2.96 9.83 2.78
C ARG A 75 -2.29 9.22 4.01
N THR A 76 -2.13 7.90 4.01
CA THR A 76 -1.42 7.20 5.10
C THR A 76 0.06 7.61 5.15
N LEU A 77 0.73 7.70 4.01
CA LEU A 77 2.14 8.12 3.94
C LEU A 77 2.34 9.56 4.45
N VAL A 78 1.43 10.47 4.09
CA VAL A 78 1.42 11.86 4.57
C VAL A 78 1.26 11.89 6.10
N ALA A 79 0.29 11.16 6.65
CA ALA A 79 0.07 11.12 8.10
C ALA A 79 1.30 10.58 8.86
N ILE A 80 1.96 9.55 8.33
CA ILE A 80 3.21 9.03 8.90
C ILE A 80 4.33 10.07 8.81
N GLY A 81 4.44 10.79 7.70
CA GLY A 81 5.39 11.89 7.53
C GLY A 81 5.17 13.04 8.53
N GLU A 82 3.92 13.37 8.85
CA GLU A 82 3.59 14.36 9.86
C GLU A 82 4.05 13.93 11.27
N ILE A 83 3.81 12.65 11.61
CA ILE A 83 4.29 12.06 12.87
C ILE A 83 5.81 12.07 12.90
N TYR A 84 6.49 11.77 11.79
CA TYR A 84 7.95 11.83 11.70
C TYR A 84 8.49 13.22 12.01
N ILE A 85 7.98 14.25 11.34
CA ILE A 85 8.44 15.63 11.55
C ILE A 85 8.15 16.06 13.00
N SER A 86 6.96 15.76 13.52
CA SER A 86 6.59 16.14 14.88
C SER A 86 7.45 15.43 15.93
N ALA A 87 7.64 14.11 15.82
CA ALA A 87 8.38 13.34 16.81
C ALA A 87 9.90 13.46 16.67
N MET A 88 10.45 13.44 15.46
CA MET A 88 11.90 13.43 15.21
C MET A 88 12.51 14.81 15.04
N VAL A 89 11.74 15.82 14.62
CA VAL A 89 12.27 17.19 14.47
C VAL A 89 11.86 18.04 15.67
N ILE A 90 10.55 18.18 15.90
CA ILE A 90 10.05 19.08 16.95
C ILE A 90 10.42 18.57 18.34
N GLY A 91 10.27 17.27 18.61
CA GLY A 91 10.59 16.65 19.90
C GLY A 91 12.03 16.92 20.37
N PRO A 92 13.06 16.53 19.59
CA PRO A 92 14.46 16.78 19.94
C PRO A 92 14.80 18.26 20.05
N ILE A 93 14.23 19.13 19.22
CA ILE A 93 14.44 20.58 19.34
C ILE A 93 13.94 21.06 20.70
N LEU A 94 12.71 20.69 21.10
CA LEU A 94 12.17 21.06 22.41
C LEU A 94 13.04 20.53 23.55
N PHE A 95 13.52 19.29 23.42
CA PHE A 95 14.39 18.67 24.42
C PHE A 95 15.72 19.42 24.55
N ILE A 96 16.34 19.80 23.42
CA ILE A 96 17.58 20.59 23.39
C ILE A 96 17.35 21.96 24.06
N VAL A 97 16.23 22.62 23.78
CA VAL A 97 15.90 23.93 24.40
C VAL A 97 15.78 23.81 25.92
N ILE A 98 15.04 22.81 26.42
CA ILE A 98 14.87 22.58 27.86
C ILE A 98 16.23 22.27 28.52
N LEU A 99 17.03 21.38 27.92
CA LEU A 99 18.36 21.04 28.44
C LEU A 99 19.29 22.26 28.45
N THR A 100 19.21 23.12 27.43
CA THR A 100 20.01 24.35 27.37
C THR A 100 19.65 25.28 28.53
N ILE A 101 18.35 25.47 28.82
CA ILE A 101 17.89 26.28 29.95
C ILE A 101 18.37 25.68 31.28
N LEU A 102 18.23 24.37 31.48
CA LEU A 102 18.70 23.67 32.68
C LEU A 102 20.22 23.79 32.86
N SER A 103 20.97 23.79 31.75
CA SER A 103 22.42 23.97 31.77
C SER A 103 22.85 25.34 32.26
N ILE A 104 22.12 26.39 31.88
CA ILE A 104 22.41 27.75 32.35
C ILE A 104 22.09 27.88 33.84
N MET A 105 21.06 27.18 34.33
CA MET A 105 20.68 27.16 35.74
C MET A 105 21.62 26.32 36.62
N GLY A 106 22.58 25.60 36.01
CA GLY A 106 23.50 24.73 36.73
C GLY A 106 22.85 23.46 37.32
N ASN A 107 21.65 23.11 36.86
CA ASN A 107 20.93 21.95 37.35
C ASN A 107 21.49 20.66 36.73
N VAL A 108 22.08 19.81 37.58
CA VAL A 108 22.34 18.41 37.24
C VAL A 108 21.08 17.60 37.49
N THR A 109 20.52 17.04 36.42
CA THR A 109 19.35 16.17 36.51
C THR A 109 19.82 14.74 36.27
N PHE A 110 19.36 13.75 37.05
CA PHE A 110 19.80 12.35 36.94
C PHE A 110 21.32 12.10 37.15
N GLY A 111 22.04 13.01 37.82
CA GLY A 111 23.49 12.87 38.04
C GLY A 111 24.35 13.05 36.79
N LEU A 112 23.75 13.44 35.66
CA LEU A 112 24.42 13.77 34.41
C LEU A 112 24.42 15.27 34.20
N THR A 113 25.48 15.78 33.58
CA THR A 113 25.46 17.16 33.08
C THR A 113 24.49 17.26 31.90
N PRO A 114 23.84 18.42 31.71
CA PRO A 114 22.98 18.66 30.54
C PRO A 114 23.66 18.37 29.19
N VAL A 115 24.97 18.60 29.10
CA VAL A 115 25.79 18.28 27.91
C VAL A 115 25.86 16.78 27.67
N GLU A 116 26.08 15.98 28.72
CA GLU A 116 26.09 14.51 28.62
C GLU A 116 24.72 13.95 28.26
N GLN A 117 23.64 14.53 28.81
CA GLN A 117 22.27 14.16 28.45
C GLN A 117 21.96 14.44 26.97
N LEU A 118 22.44 15.57 26.45
CA LEU A 118 22.28 15.92 25.04
C LEU A 118 23.07 14.97 24.14
N ASN A 119 24.30 14.63 24.50
CA ASN A 119 25.09 13.63 23.77
C ASN A 119 24.39 12.27 23.74
N LEU A 120 23.84 11.82 24.88
CA LEU A 120 23.08 10.56 24.93
C LEU A 120 21.85 10.60 24.01
N LEU A 121 21.10 11.69 24.02
CA LEU A 121 19.95 11.87 23.14
C LEU A 121 20.35 11.81 21.66
N VAL A 122 21.42 12.50 21.28
CA VAL A 122 21.85 12.58 19.87
C VAL A 122 22.45 11.27 19.37
N PHE A 123 23.29 10.61 20.18
CA PHE A 123 23.98 9.38 19.76
C PHE A 123 23.16 8.10 19.94
N PHE A 124 22.20 8.07 20.86
CA PHE A 124 21.39 6.88 21.12
C PHE A 124 19.90 7.12 20.92
N GLY A 125 19.37 8.23 21.46
CA GLY A 125 17.94 8.55 21.36
C GLY A 125 17.47 8.70 19.91
N LEU A 126 18.11 9.58 19.14
CA LEU A 126 17.76 9.84 17.74
C LEU A 126 17.90 8.59 16.86
N PRO A 127 19.01 7.82 16.88
CA PRO A 127 19.12 6.60 16.08
C PRO A 127 18.11 5.51 16.47
N MET A 128 17.83 5.34 17.76
CA MET A 128 16.82 4.39 18.23
C MET A 128 15.43 4.76 17.71
N LEU A 129 15.06 6.03 17.86
CA LEU A 129 13.75 6.53 17.45
C LEU A 129 13.60 6.49 15.92
N SER A 130 14.69 6.70 15.17
CA SER A 130 14.74 6.54 13.71
C SER A 130 14.55 5.08 13.29
N THR A 131 15.21 4.15 13.99
CA THR A 131 15.08 2.71 13.73
C THR A 131 13.64 2.23 13.95
N ILE A 132 13.02 2.64 15.06
CA ILE A 132 11.61 2.34 15.36
C ILE A 132 10.71 2.89 14.23
N PHE A 133 10.98 4.11 13.78
CA PHE A 133 10.20 4.72 12.70
C PHE A 133 10.32 3.96 11.38
N ILE A 134 11.52 3.51 11.01
CA ILE A 134 11.74 2.69 9.80
C ILE A 134 10.94 1.38 9.87
N ILE A 135 10.89 0.73 11.03
CA ILE A 135 10.11 -0.50 11.23
C ILE A 135 8.62 -0.24 11.03
N ILE A 136 8.10 0.85 11.59
CA ILE A 136 6.69 1.25 11.40
C ILE A 136 6.41 1.54 9.93
N LEU A 137 7.31 2.26 9.26
CA LEU A 137 7.18 2.58 7.84
C LEU A 137 7.09 1.30 6.99
N ASN A 138 7.99 0.34 7.22
CA ASN A 138 7.97 -0.96 6.55
C ASN A 138 6.70 -1.76 6.83
N SER A 139 6.14 -1.67 8.04
CA SER A 139 4.89 -2.39 8.36
C SER A 139 3.66 -1.81 7.67
N VAL A 140 3.68 -0.52 7.32
CA VAL A 140 2.50 0.17 6.76
C VAL A 140 2.57 0.25 5.23
N LEU A 141 3.78 0.31 4.67
CA LEU A 141 3.96 0.19 3.22
C LEU A 141 3.60 -1.25 2.82
N PRO A 142 2.55 -1.45 2.00
CA PRO A 142 2.31 -2.76 1.42
C PRO A 142 3.53 -3.12 0.57
N GLU A 143 4.13 -4.28 0.80
CA GLU A 143 5.13 -4.83 -0.13
C GLU A 143 4.47 -4.90 -1.52
N GLU A 144 5.07 -4.22 -2.49
CA GLU A 144 4.69 -4.39 -3.89
C GLU A 144 5.10 -5.82 -4.30
N GLU A 145 4.14 -6.74 -4.34
CA GLU A 145 4.22 -7.95 -5.18
C GLU A 145 4.05 -7.59 -6.67
#